data_AF-A0A7S4V6B4-F1
#
_entry.id   AF-A0A7S4V6B4-F1
#
_cell.length_a   1.000
_cell.length_b   1.000
_cell.length_c   1.000
_cell.angle_alpha   90.00
_cell.angle_beta   90.00
_cell.angle_gamma   90.00
#
_symmetry.space_group_name_H-M   'P 1'
#
loop_
_entity.id
_entity.type
_entity.pdbx_description
1 polymer ?
#
loop_
_entity_poly.entity_id
_entity_poly.type
_entity_poly.pdbx_seq_one_letter_code
_entity_poly.pdbx_strand_id
1 'polypeptide(L)'
;PFWLKARFPGGVPSPASPGRPPSSRGPGAMATEGTQLLQQGLQAVLAMEGATSPGGGAAPGAREAFQAIQRGVNRASGQRAAMDAFLVDVPGEHRSQLLGFLADFSRSVPMYKRQAAVVLAGLLRTPGWLEAVVAEGELLQRLQDADVGMDKLVGAPASAASAAAPAPADAPAAAAGAPASAASAAAP
;
A
#
# COMPACT_ATOMS: atom_id res chain seq x y z
N PRO A 1 29.16 -7.99 -76.76
CA PRO A 1 28.80 -9.24 -76.04
C PRO A 1 28.17 -8.91 -74.68
N PHE A 2 26.85 -8.66 -74.61
CA PHE A 2 25.81 -9.65 -74.22
C PHE A 2 26.25 -10.46 -72.99
N TRP A 3 25.63 -10.37 -71.80
CA TRP A 3 24.32 -10.90 -71.41
C TRP A 3 23.96 -10.34 -70.00
N LEU A 4 22.82 -9.66 -69.81
CA LEU A 4 21.50 -10.16 -69.35
C LEU A 4 21.26 -10.13 -67.81
N LYS A 5 20.62 -9.03 -67.37
CA LYS A 5 19.31 -8.97 -66.69
C LYS A 5 18.85 -10.23 -65.92
N ALA A 6 18.82 -10.14 -64.59
CA ALA A 6 17.96 -10.97 -63.74
C ALA A 6 17.20 -10.08 -62.73
N ARG A 7 15.90 -9.94 -62.98
CA ARG A 7 14.91 -9.25 -62.15
C ARG A 7 14.28 -10.32 -61.27
N PHE A 8 14.53 -10.29 -59.96
CA PHE A 8 13.83 -11.14 -59.00
C PHE A 8 12.66 -10.35 -58.37
N PRO A 9 11.41 -10.79 -58.53
CA PRO A 9 10.29 -10.31 -57.74
C PRO A 9 10.27 -11.08 -56.42
N GLY A 10 11.09 -10.65 -55.47
CA GLY A 10 11.06 -11.16 -54.09
C GLY A 10 9.99 -10.46 -53.28
N GLY A 11 8.75 -10.93 -53.38
CA GLY A 11 7.68 -10.55 -52.45
C GLY A 11 8.07 -10.98 -51.04
N VAL A 12 8.42 -10.02 -50.20
CA VAL A 12 8.64 -10.24 -48.76
C VAL A 12 7.31 -10.62 -48.11
N PRO A 13 7.22 -11.77 -47.41
CA PRO A 13 6.05 -12.09 -46.60
C PRO A 13 5.96 -11.06 -45.47
N SER A 14 4.87 -10.31 -45.45
CA SER A 14 4.54 -9.40 -44.35
C SER A 14 4.46 -10.21 -43.06
N PRO A 15 5.26 -9.91 -42.02
CA PRO A 15 5.16 -10.64 -40.76
C PRO A 15 3.77 -10.39 -40.21
N ALA A 16 2.99 -11.47 -40.06
CA ALA A 16 1.73 -11.47 -39.36
C ALA A 16 1.92 -10.73 -38.04
N SER A 17 1.22 -9.59 -37.90
CA SER A 17 1.27 -8.79 -36.68
C SER A 17 0.90 -9.71 -35.52
N PRO A 18 1.81 -9.95 -34.54
CA PRO A 18 1.46 -10.74 -33.37
C PRO A 18 0.28 -10.04 -32.72
N GLY A 19 -0.84 -10.76 -32.65
CA GLY A 19 -2.09 -10.26 -32.10
C GLY A 19 -1.81 -9.57 -30.78
N ARG A 20 -2.11 -8.28 -30.73
CA ARG A 20 -2.09 -7.51 -29.49
C ARG A 20 -2.88 -8.31 -28.46
N PRO A 21 -2.30 -8.74 -27.33
CA PRO A 21 -3.10 -9.36 -26.28
C PRO A 21 -4.20 -8.36 -25.90
N PRO A 22 -5.43 -8.82 -25.66
CA PRO A 22 -6.50 -7.91 -25.30
C PRO A 22 -6.09 -7.17 -24.03
N SER A 23 -5.91 -5.85 -24.14
CA SER A 23 -5.68 -4.94 -23.03
C SER A 23 -6.92 -4.78 -22.15
N SER A 24 -7.68 -5.86 -21.95
CA SER A 24 -8.69 -5.98 -20.90
C SER A 24 -7.95 -6.17 -19.58
N ARG A 25 -7.35 -5.09 -19.08
CA ARG A 25 -7.10 -4.91 -17.66
C ARG A 25 -8.48 -4.80 -17.00
N GLY A 26 -9.14 -5.94 -16.88
CA GLY A 26 -10.49 -6.04 -16.36
C GLY A 26 -10.53 -5.60 -14.89
N PRO A 27 -11.71 -5.25 -14.37
CA PRO A 27 -11.90 -4.84 -12.98
C PRO A 27 -11.37 -5.85 -11.95
N GLY A 28 -11.22 -7.12 -12.32
CA GLY A 28 -10.61 -8.17 -11.49
C GLY A 28 -9.09 -8.01 -11.25
N ALA A 29 -8.33 -7.39 -12.16
CA ALA A 29 -6.88 -7.21 -11.96
C ALA A 29 -6.54 -6.15 -10.91
N MET A 30 -7.42 -5.14 -10.74
CA MET A 30 -7.30 -4.13 -9.69
C MET A 30 -7.70 -4.69 -8.31
N ALA A 31 -8.62 -5.67 -8.29
CA ALA A 31 -9.03 -6.39 -7.08
C ALA A 31 -7.87 -7.12 -6.42
N THR A 32 -7.12 -7.84 -7.26
CA THR A 32 -5.96 -8.62 -6.84
C THR A 32 -4.83 -7.76 -6.31
N GLU A 33 -4.70 -6.51 -6.78
CA GLU A 33 -3.61 -5.63 -6.32
C GLU A 33 -3.83 -5.16 -4.88
N GLY A 34 -5.08 -4.86 -4.49
CA GLY A 34 -5.41 -4.47 -3.12
C GLY A 34 -5.18 -5.60 -2.12
N THR A 35 -5.62 -6.81 -2.45
CA THR A 35 -5.43 -7.99 -1.61
C THR A 35 -3.96 -8.43 -1.54
N GLN A 36 -3.20 -8.32 -2.64
CA GLN A 36 -1.76 -8.57 -2.64
C GLN A 36 -0.99 -7.62 -1.72
N LEU A 37 -1.30 -6.31 -1.76
CA LEU A 37 -0.66 -5.34 -0.85
C LEU A 37 -0.98 -5.64 0.62
N LEU A 38 -2.22 -6.04 0.90
CA LEU A 38 -2.65 -6.44 2.23
C LEU A 38 -1.90 -7.70 2.70
N GLN A 39 -1.78 -8.70 1.83
CA GLN A 39 -1.04 -9.93 2.09
C GLN A 39 0.46 -9.67 2.31
N GLN A 40 1.06 -8.79 1.52
CA GLN A 40 2.45 -8.37 1.71
C GLN A 40 2.65 -7.69 3.06
N GLY A 41 1.74 -6.77 3.42
CA GLY A 41 1.73 -6.12 4.71
C GLY A 41 1.58 -7.10 5.87
N LEU A 42 0.68 -8.07 5.74
CA LEU A 42 0.51 -9.15 6.72
C LEU A 42 1.79 -9.98 6.86
N GLN A 43 2.40 -10.44 5.77
CA GLN A 43 3.65 -11.20 5.84
C GLN A 43 4.78 -10.40 6.46
N ALA A 44 4.85 -9.08 6.21
CA ALA A 44 5.82 -8.23 6.87
C ALA A 44 5.58 -8.18 8.39
N VAL A 45 4.32 -8.11 8.83
CA VAL A 45 3.98 -8.17 10.27
C VAL A 45 4.38 -9.50 10.88
N LEU A 46 4.03 -10.61 10.24
CA LEU A 46 4.40 -11.96 10.70
C LEU A 46 5.93 -12.14 10.78
N ALA A 47 6.67 -11.58 9.81
CA ALA A 47 8.13 -11.61 9.83
C ALA A 47 8.75 -10.74 10.94
N MET A 48 8.03 -9.71 11.39
CA MET A 48 8.44 -8.85 12.51
C MET A 48 7.99 -9.39 13.87
N GLU A 49 7.11 -10.39 13.90
CA GLU A 49 6.58 -10.96 15.12
C GLU A 49 7.64 -11.86 15.76
N GLY A 50 8.38 -11.26 16.69
CA GLY A 50 9.65 -11.76 17.21
C GLY A 50 10.69 -10.65 17.36
N ALA A 51 10.50 -9.52 16.66
CA ALA A 51 11.31 -8.31 16.72
C ALA A 51 10.57 -7.14 17.41
N THR A 52 9.36 -7.33 17.92
CA THR A 52 8.65 -6.34 18.75
C THR A 52 9.47 -6.07 20.00
N SER A 53 10.27 -5.03 19.91
CA SER A 53 11.24 -4.67 20.93
C SER A 53 10.49 -4.21 22.18
N PRO A 54 10.80 -4.75 23.37
CA PRO A 54 10.14 -4.38 24.62
C PRO A 54 10.39 -2.91 25.05
N GLY A 55 11.10 -2.12 24.24
CA GLY A 55 11.43 -0.72 24.49
C GLY A 55 10.50 0.32 23.87
N GLY A 56 9.32 -0.06 23.36
CA GLY A 56 8.29 0.89 22.89
C GLY A 56 8.62 1.63 21.58
N GLY A 57 9.72 1.29 20.91
CA GLY A 57 10.06 1.78 19.59
C GLY A 57 9.41 0.94 18.48
N ALA A 58 8.98 1.60 17.40
CA ALA A 58 8.51 0.89 16.21
C ALA A 58 9.66 0.06 15.61
N ALA A 59 9.41 -1.23 15.36
CA ALA A 59 10.38 -2.13 14.75
C ALA A 59 10.85 -1.59 13.36
N PRO A 60 12.11 -1.84 12.96
CA PRO A 60 12.55 -1.55 11.60
C PRO A 60 11.65 -2.31 10.61
N GLY A 61 11.04 -1.59 9.66
CA GLY A 61 10.04 -2.14 8.73
C GLY A 61 8.58 -1.99 9.16
N ALA A 62 8.29 -1.62 10.41
CA ALA A 62 6.90 -1.45 10.88
C ALA A 62 6.13 -0.38 10.09
N ARG A 63 6.81 0.71 9.71
CA ARG A 63 6.21 1.77 8.89
C ARG A 63 5.86 1.29 7.48
N GLU A 64 6.73 0.48 6.88
CA GLU A 64 6.53 -0.06 5.53
C GLU A 64 5.40 -1.08 5.51
N ALA A 65 5.37 -1.97 6.51
CA ALA A 65 4.27 -2.91 6.74
C ALA A 65 2.94 -2.16 6.91
N PHE A 66 2.91 -1.14 7.78
CA PHE A 66 1.72 -0.31 7.99
C PHE A 66 1.26 0.36 6.69
N GLN A 67 2.16 0.95 5.91
CA GLN A 67 1.82 1.58 4.62
C GLN A 67 1.34 0.56 3.57
N ALA A 68 1.85 -0.68 3.58
CA ALA A 68 1.35 -1.74 2.71
C ALA A 68 -0.10 -2.12 3.10
N ILE A 69 -0.35 -2.33 4.40
CA ILE A 69 -1.68 -2.63 4.95
C ILE A 69 -2.66 -1.50 4.62
N GLN A 70 -2.29 -0.26 4.93
CA GLN A 70 -3.13 0.92 4.69
C GLN A 70 -3.51 1.07 3.22
N ARG A 71 -2.53 0.90 2.30
CA ARG A 71 -2.80 0.93 0.85
C ARG A 71 -3.70 -0.23 0.43
N GLY A 72 -3.47 -1.43 0.96
CA GLY A 72 -4.31 -2.60 0.74
C GLY A 72 -5.76 -2.35 1.13
N VAL A 73 -5.99 -1.89 2.37
CA VAL A 73 -7.34 -1.59 2.90
C VAL A 73 -8.01 -0.47 2.12
N ASN A 74 -7.32 0.66 1.86
CA ASN A 74 -7.90 1.77 1.11
C ASN A 74 -8.31 1.37 -0.32
N ARG A 75 -7.52 0.50 -0.95
CA ARG A 75 -7.79 0.03 -2.31
C ARG A 75 -8.88 -1.05 -2.35
N ALA A 76 -8.87 -1.95 -1.37
CA ALA A 76 -9.87 -3.00 -1.21
C ALA A 76 -11.23 -2.48 -0.70
N SER A 77 -11.26 -1.30 -0.07
CA SER A 77 -12.49 -0.64 0.39
C SER A 77 -13.50 -0.39 -0.75
N GLY A 78 -13.00 -0.06 -1.96
CA GLY A 78 -13.83 0.07 -3.16
C GLY A 78 -14.33 -1.27 -3.72
N GLN A 79 -13.85 -2.40 -3.19
CA GLN A 79 -14.12 -3.76 -3.66
C GLN A 79 -14.43 -4.70 -2.50
N ARG A 80 -15.46 -4.32 -1.74
CA ARG A 80 -15.78 -4.93 -0.46
C ARG A 80 -15.93 -6.46 -0.50
N ALA A 81 -16.52 -7.02 -1.56
CA ALA A 81 -16.67 -8.46 -1.69
C ALA A 81 -15.32 -9.21 -1.81
N ALA A 82 -14.36 -8.66 -2.56
CA ALA A 82 -13.03 -9.26 -2.69
C ALA A 82 -12.21 -9.11 -1.41
N MET A 83 -12.35 -7.97 -0.72
CA MET A 83 -11.77 -7.76 0.59
C MET A 83 -12.31 -8.76 1.61
N ASP A 84 -13.64 -8.91 1.69
CA ASP A 84 -14.29 -9.80 2.65
C ASP A 84 -13.89 -11.25 2.43
N ALA A 85 -13.89 -11.72 1.17
CA ALA A 85 -13.41 -13.06 0.82
C ALA A 85 -11.96 -13.30 1.28
N PHE A 86 -11.05 -12.38 0.97
CA PHE A 86 -9.65 -12.48 1.43
C PHE A 86 -9.56 -12.49 2.96
N LEU A 87 -10.28 -11.60 3.63
CA LEU A 87 -10.26 -11.44 5.08
C LEU A 87 -10.82 -12.67 5.81
N VAL A 88 -11.75 -13.40 5.20
CA VAL A 88 -12.27 -14.69 5.70
C VAL A 88 -11.24 -15.79 5.57
N ASP A 89 -10.47 -15.81 4.47
CA ASP A 89 -9.40 -16.79 4.22
C ASP A 89 -8.16 -16.61 5.12
N VAL A 90 -7.98 -15.44 5.75
CA VAL A 90 -6.85 -15.21 6.67
C VAL A 90 -7.03 -16.07 7.94
N PRO A 91 -6.02 -16.86 8.36
CA PRO A 91 -6.06 -17.65 9.59
C PRO A 91 -6.33 -16.77 10.83
N GLY A 92 -7.07 -17.28 11.81
CA GLY A 92 -7.43 -16.53 13.02
C GLY A 92 -6.22 -15.95 13.76
N GLU A 93 -5.15 -16.73 13.91
CA GLU A 93 -3.89 -16.29 14.54
C GLU A 93 -3.30 -15.06 13.84
N HIS A 94 -3.25 -15.08 12.51
CA HIS A 94 -2.74 -13.94 11.74
C HIS A 94 -3.61 -12.68 11.88
N ARG A 95 -4.92 -12.83 12.14
CA ARG A 95 -5.82 -11.68 12.38
C ARG A 95 -5.47 -11.01 13.71
N SER A 96 -5.36 -11.81 14.78
CA SER A 96 -4.95 -11.35 16.11
C SER A 96 -3.62 -10.61 16.07
N GLN A 97 -2.65 -11.18 15.36
CA GLN A 97 -1.30 -10.62 15.19
C GLN A 97 -1.30 -9.29 14.45
N LEU A 98 -2.06 -9.19 13.36
CA LEU A 98 -2.21 -7.93 12.62
C LEU A 98 -2.87 -6.85 13.48
N LEU A 99 -3.91 -7.21 14.23
CA LEU A 99 -4.63 -6.29 15.11
C LEU A 99 -3.75 -5.82 16.27
N GLY A 100 -2.99 -6.74 16.88
CA GLY A 100 -2.03 -6.44 17.93
C GLY A 100 -0.95 -5.50 17.44
N PHE A 101 -0.38 -5.78 16.26
CA PHE A 101 0.55 -4.89 15.58
C PHE A 101 -0.02 -3.49 15.38
N LEU A 102 -1.26 -3.35 14.89
CA LEU A 102 -1.87 -2.03 14.67
C LEU A 102 -2.09 -1.27 15.98
N ALA A 103 -2.49 -1.97 17.06
CA ALA A 103 -2.63 -1.38 18.38
C ALA A 103 -1.26 -0.87 18.90
N ASP A 104 -0.24 -1.72 18.88
CA ASP A 104 1.12 -1.38 19.36
C ASP A 104 1.79 -0.31 18.48
N PHE A 105 1.58 -0.36 17.16
CA PHE A 105 2.07 0.65 16.23
C PHE A 105 1.44 2.02 16.47
N SER A 106 0.13 2.07 16.75
CA SER A 106 -0.56 3.32 17.05
C SER A 106 -0.11 3.96 18.38
N ARG A 107 0.31 3.14 19.36
CA ARG A 107 0.87 3.61 20.64
C ARG A 107 2.30 4.10 20.47
N SER A 108 3.14 3.37 19.74
CA SER A 108 4.55 3.73 19.50
C SER A 108 4.72 4.93 18.57
N VAL A 109 3.82 5.14 17.61
CA VAL A 109 3.90 6.25 16.65
C VAL A 109 2.61 7.09 16.66
N PRO A 110 2.48 8.05 17.60
CA PRO A 110 1.23 8.78 17.81
C PRO A 110 0.73 9.55 16.58
N MET A 111 1.65 9.95 15.69
CA MET A 111 1.34 10.60 14.42
C MET A 111 0.41 9.77 13.53
N TYR A 112 0.50 8.43 13.59
CA TYR A 112 -0.33 7.53 12.77
C TYR A 112 -1.61 7.07 13.46
N LYS A 113 -1.89 7.48 14.71
CA LYS A 113 -3.08 7.02 15.47
C LYS A 113 -4.37 7.08 14.68
N ARG A 114 -4.66 8.24 14.07
CA ARG A 114 -5.89 8.43 13.29
C ARG A 114 -5.93 7.56 12.04
N GLN A 115 -4.79 7.33 11.39
CA GLN A 115 -4.71 6.47 10.22
C GLN A 115 -4.89 4.99 10.60
N ALA A 116 -4.22 4.55 11.67
CA ALA A 116 -4.38 3.21 12.23
C ALA A 116 -5.84 2.97 12.62
N ALA A 117 -6.53 3.97 13.20
CA ALA A 117 -7.94 3.88 13.49
C ALA A 117 -8.83 3.65 12.28
N VAL A 118 -8.57 4.34 11.17
CA VAL A 118 -9.31 4.14 9.91
C VAL A 118 -9.03 2.75 9.30
N VAL A 119 -7.82 2.23 9.45
CA VAL A 119 -7.47 0.88 8.97
C VAL A 119 -8.14 -0.19 9.83
N LEU A 120 -8.04 -0.08 11.16
CA LEU A 120 -8.72 -0.93 12.13
C LEU A 120 -10.23 -0.93 11.90
N ALA A 121 -10.79 0.26 11.66
CA ALA A 121 -12.17 0.43 11.30
C ALA A 121 -12.61 -0.36 10.06
N GLY A 122 -11.77 -0.36 9.03
CA GLY A 122 -12.00 -1.10 7.80
C GLY A 122 -12.02 -2.61 8.04
N LEU A 123 -11.08 -3.11 8.85
CA LEU A 123 -10.96 -4.53 9.16
C LEU A 123 -12.10 -5.04 10.04
N LEU A 124 -12.46 -4.29 11.09
CA LEU A 124 -13.50 -4.70 12.05
C LEU A 124 -14.92 -4.65 11.50
N ARG A 125 -15.12 -4.05 10.32
CA ARG A 125 -16.38 -4.11 9.59
C ARG A 125 -16.66 -5.49 8.98
N THR A 126 -15.66 -6.37 8.92
CA THR A 126 -15.81 -7.77 8.50
C THR A 126 -16.03 -8.62 9.75
N PRO A 127 -17.14 -9.40 9.82
CA PRO A 127 -17.56 -10.09 11.04
C PRO A 127 -16.48 -11.05 11.58
N GLY A 128 -15.74 -11.76 10.72
CA GLY A 128 -14.68 -12.68 11.13
C GLY A 128 -13.49 -12.02 11.85
N TRP A 129 -13.31 -10.70 11.72
CA TRP A 129 -12.27 -9.95 12.45
C TRP A 129 -12.77 -9.48 13.81
N LEU A 130 -14.07 -9.20 13.91
CA LEU A 130 -14.72 -8.85 15.17
C LEU A 130 -14.72 -10.06 16.12
N GLU A 131 -14.98 -11.25 15.59
CA GLU A 131 -14.89 -12.50 16.35
C GLU A 131 -13.47 -12.76 16.89
N ALA A 132 -12.42 -12.45 16.11
CA ALA A 132 -11.04 -12.58 16.58
C ALA A 132 -10.72 -11.64 17.75
N VAL A 133 -11.22 -10.39 17.71
CA VAL A 133 -11.08 -9.44 18.83
C VAL A 133 -11.82 -9.91 20.07
N VAL A 134 -13.02 -10.48 19.91
CA VAL A 134 -13.81 -10.96 21.06
C VAL A 134 -13.19 -12.23 21.66
N ALA A 135 -12.60 -13.09 20.83
CA ALA A 135 -11.89 -14.28 21.28
C ALA A 135 -10.64 -13.94 22.09
N GLU A 136 -9.91 -12.89 21.71
CA GLU A 136 -8.76 -12.36 22.46
C GLU A 136 -9.15 -11.15 23.32
N GLY A 137 -9.66 -11.41 24.53
CA GLY A 137 -10.01 -10.33 25.48
C GLY A 137 -8.87 -9.34 25.76
N GLU A 138 -7.60 -9.79 25.75
CA GLU A 138 -6.44 -8.90 25.89
C GLU A 138 -6.29 -7.90 24.73
N LEU A 139 -6.61 -8.34 23.51
CA LEU A 139 -6.51 -7.52 22.31
C LEU A 139 -7.55 -6.39 22.35
N LEU A 140 -8.77 -6.70 22.80
CA LEU A 140 -9.82 -5.71 23.02
C LEU A 140 -9.37 -4.64 24.03
N GLN A 141 -8.68 -5.03 25.09
CA GLN A 141 -8.14 -4.09 26.07
C GLN A 141 -7.03 -3.20 25.50
N ARG A 142 -6.12 -3.77 24.69
CA ARG A 142 -5.07 -2.99 23.99
C ARG A 142 -5.66 -2.00 22.99
N LEU A 143 -6.72 -2.39 22.29
CA LEU A 143 -7.43 -1.54 21.32
C LEU A 143 -8.16 -0.38 22.00
N GLN A 144 -8.75 -0.62 23.17
CA GLN A 144 -9.36 0.44 24.00
C GLN A 144 -8.29 1.42 24.51
N ASP A 145 -7.16 0.90 25.01
CA ASP A 145 -6.05 1.73 25.52
C ASP A 145 -5.39 2.58 24.43
N ALA A 146 -5.32 2.05 23.21
CA ALA A 146 -4.79 2.78 22.05
C ALA A 146 -5.66 4.00 21.62
N ASP A 147 -6.81 4.22 22.28
CA ASP A 147 -7.76 5.33 22.04
C ASP A 147 -8.12 5.46 20.55
N VAL A 148 -8.31 4.30 19.91
CA VAL A 148 -8.54 4.21 18.47
C VAL A 148 -9.92 4.76 18.08
N GLY A 149 -10.75 5.17 19.05
CA GLY A 149 -12.07 5.72 18.82
C GLY A 149 -13.07 4.66 18.33
N MET A 150 -13.06 3.47 18.93
CA MET A 150 -14.04 2.40 18.70
C MET A 150 -15.49 2.90 18.78
N ASP A 151 -15.77 3.90 19.64
CA ASP A 151 -17.07 4.58 19.73
C ASP A 151 -17.52 5.20 18.40
N LYS A 152 -16.59 5.76 17.61
CA LYS A 152 -16.92 6.35 16.30
C LYS A 152 -17.13 5.30 15.23
N LEU A 153 -16.70 4.07 15.47
CA LEU A 153 -16.80 2.98 14.51
C LEU A 153 -18.17 2.35 14.43
N VAL A 154 -18.87 2.32 15.56
CA VAL A 154 -20.24 1.81 15.66
C VAL A 154 -21.25 2.85 15.16
N GLY A 155 -20.89 4.14 15.12
CA GLY A 155 -21.85 5.23 14.86
C GLY A 155 -21.75 6.00 13.53
N ALA A 156 -20.66 5.92 12.76
CA ALA A 156 -20.46 6.83 11.62
C ALA A 156 -20.75 6.18 10.23
N PRO A 157 -21.76 6.67 9.46
CA PRO A 157 -21.90 6.31 8.05
C PRO A 157 -20.69 6.84 7.27
N ALA A 158 -20.09 5.97 6.48
CA ALA A 158 -18.89 6.24 5.69
C ALA A 158 -19.16 7.37 4.68
N SER A 159 -18.82 8.62 5.03
CA SER A 159 -18.76 9.70 4.06
C SER A 159 -17.78 10.79 4.46
N ALA A 160 -17.03 11.23 3.46
CA ALA A 160 -16.09 12.36 3.43
C ALA A 160 -14.73 12.20 4.13
N ALA A 161 -13.69 12.01 3.30
CA ALA A 161 -12.42 12.75 3.28
C ALA A 161 -11.20 11.86 3.00
N SER A 162 -11.16 11.25 1.81
CA SER A 162 -9.90 10.94 1.14
C SER A 162 -9.65 12.04 0.12
N ALA A 163 -9.21 13.20 0.59
CA ALA A 163 -8.70 14.27 -0.25
C ALA A 163 -7.34 14.72 0.31
N ALA A 164 -6.31 14.53 -0.51
CA ALA A 164 -4.97 15.12 -0.44
C ALA A 164 -4.09 14.79 0.79
N ALA A 165 -3.25 13.76 0.66
CA ALA A 165 -1.93 13.77 1.29
C ALA A 165 -0.92 14.35 0.28
N PRO A 166 -0.26 15.49 0.54
CA PRO A 166 0.89 15.92 -0.24
C PRO A 166 2.08 15.01 0.06
N ALA A 167 2.70 14.50 -1.01
CA ALA A 167 3.91 13.68 -0.94
C ALA A 167 5.10 14.49 -0.38
N PRO A 168 5.93 13.91 0.50
CA PRO A 168 7.27 14.45 0.75
C PRO A 168 8.14 14.12 -0.47
N ALA A 169 8.37 15.12 -1.32
CA ALA A 169 9.37 15.03 -2.38
C ALA A 169 10.76 15.16 -1.75
N ASP A 170 11.35 14.02 -1.43
CA ASP A 170 12.79 13.89 -1.21
C ASP A 170 13.47 13.94 -2.59
N ALA A 171 14.11 15.06 -2.89
CA ALA A 171 14.86 15.27 -4.12
C ALA A 171 16.36 15.32 -3.80
N PRO A 172 17.18 14.35 -4.26
CA PRO A 172 18.62 14.49 -4.28
C PRO A 172 19.06 15.03 -5.65
N ALA A 173 19.64 16.23 -5.68
CA ALA A 173 20.43 16.72 -6.81
C ALA A 173 21.39 17.79 -6.27
N ALA A 174 22.63 17.40 -5.96
CA ALA A 174 23.76 17.44 -6.89
C ALA A 174 24.39 18.84 -6.96
N ALA A 175 25.68 18.85 -6.62
CA ALA A 175 26.55 20.00 -6.55
C ALA A 175 26.59 20.81 -7.86
N ALA A 176 26.52 22.14 -7.74
CA ALA A 176 27.02 23.05 -8.76
C ALA A 176 27.77 24.17 -8.04
N GLY A 177 29.08 24.21 -8.28
CA GLY A 177 29.98 25.19 -7.71
C GLY A 177 29.77 26.61 -8.25
N ALA A 178 30.18 27.54 -7.41
CA ALA A 178 30.70 28.88 -7.70
C ALA A 178 31.62 28.90 -8.97
N PRO A 179 31.85 30.05 -9.65
CA PRO A 179 32.15 31.33 -9.00
C PRO A 179 31.62 32.63 -9.63
N ALA A 180 31.65 33.65 -8.76
CA ALA A 180 31.58 35.07 -9.06
C ALA A 180 32.86 35.57 -9.76
N SER A 181 32.69 36.44 -10.76
CA SER A 181 33.60 37.56 -11.12
C SER A 181 32.87 38.39 -12.18
N ALA A 182 32.36 39.56 -11.83
CA ALA A 182 33.06 40.85 -11.76
C ALA A 182 32.95 41.61 -13.09
N ALA A 183 32.33 42.78 -12.96
CA ALA A 183 32.16 43.83 -13.93
C ALA A 183 33.46 44.18 -14.67
N SER A 184 33.33 44.54 -15.95
CA SER A 184 34.20 45.55 -16.53
C SER A 184 33.45 46.35 -17.58
N ALA A 185 33.69 47.65 -17.53
CA ALA A 185 33.00 48.73 -18.22
C ALA A 185 33.41 48.87 -19.68
N ALA A 186 32.57 49.54 -20.48
CA ALA A 186 33.03 50.40 -21.58
C ALA A 186 31.91 51.38 -21.96
N ALA A 187 32.08 52.64 -21.55
CA ALA A 187 31.44 53.81 -22.14
C ALA A 187 32.07 54.12 -23.52
N PRO A 188 31.40 54.89 -24.39
CA PRO A 188 31.94 55.28 -25.70
C PRO A 188 33.10 56.27 -25.64
#